data_AF-A0AAD5CPD4-F1
#
_entry.id   AF-A0AAD5CPD4-F1
#
_cell.length_a   1.000
_cell.length_b   1.000
_cell.length_c   1.000
_cell.angle_alpha   90.00
_cell.angle_beta   90.00
_cell.angle_gamma   90.00
#
_symmetry.space_group_name_H-M   'P 1'
#
loop_
_entity.id
_entity.type
_entity.pdbx_description
1 polymer ?
#
loop_
_entity_poly.entity_id
_entity_poly.type
_entity_poly.pdbx_seq_one_letter_code
_entity_poly.pdbx_strand_id
1 'polypeptide(L)'
;MRFMQRVRCWEYRQLPSIVRVTHPTRPDKARRMGYKAKQGYVIYRVRVRRGGRKRPVPKGIVYGKPTNQGVTQLKFQRSKRINWICNPVHKHRELRGLTSAGKKYRGLRGKGHLNHKARPSRRATWKRNNTLSLRRYR
;
A
#
# COMPACT_ATOMS: atom_id res chain seq x y z
N MET A 1 18.09 -21.85 -7.60
CA MET A 1 17.63 -20.45 -7.83
C MET A 1 18.39 -19.32 -7.10
N ARG A 2 19.25 -19.57 -6.08
CA ARG A 2 19.90 -18.50 -5.29
C ARG A 2 20.88 -17.62 -6.10
N PHE A 3 21.62 -18.21 -7.04
CA PHE A 3 22.62 -17.53 -7.89
C PHE A 3 22.05 -16.36 -8.71
N MET A 4 21.06 -16.61 -9.58
CA MET A 4 20.41 -15.56 -10.39
C MET A 4 19.83 -14.41 -9.55
N GLN A 5 19.46 -14.65 -8.29
CA GLN A 5 19.00 -13.60 -7.40
C GLN A 5 20.15 -12.74 -6.86
N ARG A 6 21.35 -13.29 -6.64
CA ARG A 6 22.55 -12.51 -6.25
C ARG A 6 22.95 -11.54 -7.37
N VAL A 7 23.11 -12.04 -8.60
CA VAL A 7 23.50 -11.24 -9.78
C VAL A 7 22.53 -10.06 -10.00
N ARG A 8 21.22 -10.36 -10.07
CA ARG A 8 20.16 -9.33 -10.18
C ARG A 8 20.13 -8.36 -8.99
N CYS A 9 20.44 -8.82 -7.77
CA CYS A 9 20.53 -7.93 -6.60
C CYS A 9 21.80 -7.08 -6.53
N TRP A 10 22.81 -7.34 -7.37
CA TRP A 10 23.95 -6.46 -7.59
C TRP A 10 23.62 -5.43 -8.68
N GLU A 11 23.11 -5.88 -9.83
CA GLU A 11 22.60 -5.05 -10.94
C GLU A 11 21.66 -3.93 -10.43
N TYR A 12 20.64 -4.27 -9.64
CA TYR A 12 19.65 -3.30 -9.14
C TYR A 12 20.17 -2.36 -8.02
N ARG A 13 21.44 -2.46 -7.62
CA ARG A 13 22.10 -1.45 -6.75
C ARG A 13 22.69 -0.32 -7.57
N GLN A 14 23.28 -0.63 -8.72
CA GLN A 14 23.89 0.35 -9.61
C GLN A 14 22.81 1.18 -10.33
N LEU A 15 21.67 0.55 -10.67
CA LEU A 15 20.54 1.26 -11.30
C LEU A 15 19.89 2.32 -10.36
N PRO A 16 19.27 3.38 -10.94
CA PRO A 16 18.50 4.39 -10.20
C PRO A 16 17.35 3.83 -9.34
N SER A 17 16.85 4.67 -8.43
CA SER A 17 15.78 4.32 -7.49
C SER A 17 14.44 3.98 -8.17
N ILE A 18 14.18 4.56 -9.34
CA ILE A 18 13.05 4.27 -10.22
C ILE A 18 13.62 4.09 -11.64
N VAL A 19 13.35 2.95 -12.28
CA VAL A 19 13.81 2.70 -13.65
C VAL A 19 12.70 2.00 -14.45
N ARG A 20 12.45 2.47 -15.68
CA ARG A 20 11.55 1.83 -16.65
C ARG A 20 12.26 0.59 -17.19
N VAL A 21 11.53 -0.52 -17.33
CA VAL A 21 12.05 -1.74 -17.97
C VAL A 21 11.16 -2.12 -19.15
N THR A 22 11.77 -2.59 -20.23
CA THR A 22 11.05 -3.04 -21.45
C THR A 22 10.14 -4.23 -21.14
N HIS A 23 10.70 -5.25 -20.49
CA HIS A 23 10.01 -6.50 -20.15
C HIS A 23 10.05 -6.80 -18.64
N PRO A 24 8.99 -7.40 -18.07
CA PRO A 24 8.99 -7.76 -16.65
C PRO A 24 9.91 -8.95 -16.39
N THR A 25 10.90 -8.80 -15.49
CA THR A 25 11.81 -9.89 -15.04
C THR A 25 11.09 -11.09 -14.38
N ARG A 26 9.76 -11.03 -14.22
CA ARG A 26 8.90 -12.14 -13.79
C ARG A 26 7.58 -12.12 -14.57
N PRO A 27 7.54 -12.67 -15.81
CA PRO A 27 6.32 -12.70 -16.62
C PRO A 27 5.19 -13.47 -15.94
N ASP A 28 5.52 -14.57 -15.23
CA ASP A 28 4.62 -15.38 -14.42
C ASP A 28 3.79 -14.53 -13.43
N LYS A 29 4.48 -13.69 -12.65
CA LYS A 29 3.90 -12.90 -11.59
C LYS A 29 3.27 -11.63 -12.15
N ALA A 30 3.86 -11.06 -13.20
CA ALA A 30 3.29 -9.92 -13.92
C ALA A 30 1.91 -10.28 -14.51
N ARG A 31 1.79 -11.40 -15.23
CA ARG A 31 0.50 -11.91 -15.78
C ARG A 31 -0.52 -12.15 -14.67
N ARG A 32 -0.13 -12.84 -13.58
CA ARG A 32 -0.99 -13.04 -12.40
C ARG A 32 -1.41 -11.72 -11.72
N MET A 33 -0.60 -10.66 -11.84
CA MET A 33 -0.90 -9.30 -11.36
C MET A 33 -1.51 -8.38 -12.44
N GLY A 34 -1.85 -8.91 -13.61
CA GLY A 34 -2.65 -8.27 -14.66
C GLY A 34 -1.88 -7.56 -15.77
N TYR A 35 -0.57 -7.76 -15.89
CA TYR A 35 0.16 -7.37 -17.10
C TYR A 35 -0.29 -8.26 -18.27
N LYS A 36 -0.67 -7.63 -19.39
CA LYS A 36 -0.69 -8.24 -20.72
C LYS A 36 0.45 -7.62 -21.52
N ALA A 37 1.09 -8.40 -22.40
CA ALA A 37 2.06 -7.87 -23.35
C ALA A 37 1.29 -7.20 -24.50
N LYS A 38 0.94 -5.92 -24.33
CA LYS A 38 0.30 -5.07 -25.34
C LYS A 38 0.63 -3.60 -25.10
N GLN A 39 0.40 -2.74 -26.08
CA GLN A 39 0.59 -1.29 -25.97
C GLN A 39 -0.18 -0.70 -24.77
N GLY A 40 0.37 0.36 -24.17
CA GLY A 40 -0.13 0.99 -22.93
C GLY A 40 0.32 0.30 -21.63
N TYR A 41 0.94 -0.88 -21.67
CA TYR A 41 1.46 -1.55 -20.47
C TYR A 41 2.95 -1.24 -20.22
N VAL A 42 3.21 -0.26 -19.35
CA VAL A 42 4.58 0.04 -18.87
C VAL A 42 4.88 -0.68 -17.55
N ILE A 43 6.12 -1.16 -17.39
CA ILE A 43 6.65 -1.72 -16.15
C ILE A 43 7.79 -0.83 -15.63
N TYR A 44 7.72 -0.49 -14.35
CA TYR A 44 8.78 0.20 -13.62
C TYR A 44 9.28 -0.70 -12.49
N ARG A 45 10.61 -0.75 -12.33
CA ARG A 45 11.29 -1.25 -11.14
C ARG A 45 11.45 -0.08 -10.17
N VAL A 46 11.05 -0.26 -8.91
CA VAL A 46 11.13 0.77 -7.87
C VAL A 46 11.85 0.20 -6.65
N ARG A 47 12.96 0.83 -6.27
CA ARG A 47 13.77 0.48 -5.10
C ARG A 47 13.21 1.18 -3.86
N VAL A 48 12.83 0.38 -2.86
CA VAL A 48 12.37 0.87 -1.56
C VAL A 48 13.37 0.42 -0.50
N ARG A 49 13.84 1.33 0.37
CA ARG A 49 14.76 0.97 1.48
C ARG A 49 14.09 -0.05 2.40
N ARG A 50 14.82 -1.09 2.79
CA ARG A 50 14.39 -2.04 3.83
C ARG A 50 14.56 -1.39 5.21
N GLY A 51 13.77 -1.84 6.18
CA GLY A 51 13.74 -1.32 7.55
C GLY A 51 12.33 -0.98 8.02
N GLY A 52 12.19 -0.49 9.25
CA GLY A 52 11.00 0.20 9.72
C GLY A 52 11.06 1.69 9.40
N ARG A 53 9.92 2.37 9.31
CA ARG A 53 9.86 3.83 9.27
C ARG A 53 10.21 4.39 10.66
N LYS A 54 11.24 5.23 10.71
CA LYS A 54 11.49 6.16 11.83
C LYS A 54 10.48 7.32 11.76
N ARG A 55 10.04 7.84 12.91
CA ARG A 55 9.25 9.06 13.01
C ARG A 55 10.15 10.27 12.73
N PRO A 56 9.78 11.20 11.85
CA PRO A 56 10.54 12.42 11.62
C PRO A 56 10.27 13.41 12.76
N VAL A 57 11.09 13.37 13.80
CA VAL A 57 11.03 14.30 14.95
C VAL A 57 12.43 14.82 15.29
N PRO A 58 12.61 16.13 15.51
CA PRO A 58 13.91 16.72 15.89
C PRO A 58 14.49 16.04 17.13
N LYS A 59 15.79 15.73 17.10
CA LYS A 59 16.54 15.06 18.19
C LYS A 59 15.94 13.74 18.71
N GLY A 60 14.89 13.19 18.08
CA GLY A 60 14.14 12.03 18.59
C GLY A 60 13.05 12.37 19.61
N ILE A 61 12.87 13.64 19.98
CA ILE A 61 12.02 14.08 21.10
C ILE A 61 10.53 14.06 20.68
N VAL A 62 9.66 13.58 21.57
CA VAL A 62 8.21 13.58 21.40
C VAL A 62 7.53 13.98 22.71
N TYR A 63 6.84 15.12 22.71
CA TYR A 63 6.11 15.61 23.89
C TYR A 63 4.75 14.92 24.07
N GLY A 64 4.23 14.97 25.30
CA GLY A 64 2.92 14.40 25.66
C GLY A 64 2.96 12.93 26.09
N LYS A 65 1.76 12.31 26.15
CA LYS A 65 1.52 11.01 26.82
C LYS A 65 2.46 9.89 26.31
N PRO A 66 3.05 9.05 27.19
CA PRO A 66 4.05 8.03 26.83
C PRO A 66 3.70 7.12 25.66
N THR A 67 2.43 6.73 25.51
CA THR A 67 1.92 5.94 24.37
C THR A 67 2.27 6.53 22.99
N ASN A 68 2.46 7.85 22.89
CA ASN A 68 2.81 8.54 21.66
C ASN A 68 4.32 8.66 21.43
N GLN A 69 5.18 8.37 22.40
CA GLN A 69 6.61 8.70 22.33
C GLN A 69 7.43 7.81 21.37
N GLY A 70 6.87 6.68 20.90
CA GLY A 70 7.54 5.76 20.00
C GLY A 70 8.07 6.39 18.68
N VAL A 71 9.36 6.17 18.41
CA VAL A 71 10.10 6.74 17.26
C VAL A 71 10.36 5.73 16.13
N THR A 72 10.26 4.41 16.36
CA THR A 72 10.68 3.35 15.39
C THR A 72 9.56 2.36 15.04
N GLN A 73 9.88 1.27 14.32
CA GLN A 73 9.05 0.09 14.03
C GLN A 73 7.83 0.17 13.07
N LEU A 74 7.53 1.32 12.44
CA LEU A 74 6.34 1.50 11.55
C LEU A 74 6.49 0.85 10.13
N LYS A 75 5.40 0.38 9.45
CA LYS A 75 5.45 -0.46 8.20
C LYS A 75 4.30 -0.19 7.16
N PHE A 76 4.50 -0.42 5.84
CA PHE A 76 3.50 -0.22 4.74
C PHE A 76 3.86 -0.91 3.37
N GLN A 77 2.94 -1.19 2.40
CA GLN A 77 3.24 -1.68 0.99
C GLN A 77 2.05 -1.64 -0.07
N ARG A 78 2.33 -1.87 -1.39
CA ARG A 78 1.44 -1.76 -2.62
C ARG A 78 1.48 -3.07 -3.49
N SER A 79 0.89 -3.38 -4.69
CA SER A 79 -0.10 -2.87 -5.70
C SER A 79 -0.82 -4.13 -6.37
N LYS A 80 -1.39 -4.31 -7.60
CA LYS A 80 -2.11 -3.52 -8.65
C LYS A 80 -3.66 -3.74 -8.55
N ARG A 81 -4.54 -4.25 -9.47
CA ARG A 81 -4.60 -4.97 -10.80
C ARG A 81 -5.85 -4.47 -11.60
N ILE A 82 -5.88 -4.36 -12.95
CA ILE A 82 -6.63 -3.30 -13.72
C ILE A 82 -7.39 -3.74 -15.00
N ASN A 83 -8.54 -3.11 -15.30
CA ASN A 83 -8.98 -2.67 -16.66
C ASN A 83 -9.80 -1.38 -16.55
N TRP A 84 -10.72 -1.34 -15.58
CA TRP A 84 -11.48 -0.19 -15.07
C TRP A 84 -10.67 1.09 -14.73
N ILE A 85 -9.33 1.12 -14.87
CA ILE A 85 -8.46 2.22 -14.38
C ILE A 85 -8.73 3.58 -15.01
N CYS A 86 -9.26 3.59 -16.24
CA CYS A 86 -9.31 4.78 -17.08
C CYS A 86 -10.29 5.84 -16.57
N ASN A 87 -11.35 5.43 -15.85
CA ASN A 87 -12.38 6.34 -15.35
C ASN A 87 -11.77 7.31 -14.30
N PRO A 88 -12.15 8.61 -14.28
CA PRO A 88 -11.49 9.62 -13.42
C PRO A 88 -11.56 9.30 -11.92
N VAL A 89 -12.60 8.59 -11.47
CA VAL A 89 -12.75 8.02 -10.11
C VAL A 89 -11.63 7.06 -9.69
N HIS A 90 -10.70 6.73 -10.58
CA HIS A 90 -9.60 5.80 -10.39
C HIS A 90 -8.19 6.40 -10.50
N LYS A 91 -8.07 7.73 -10.62
CA LYS A 91 -6.81 8.47 -10.35
C LYS A 91 -6.26 8.17 -8.94
N HIS A 92 -4.93 8.14 -8.76
CA HIS A 92 -4.23 8.03 -7.47
C HIS A 92 -4.73 6.96 -6.46
N ARG A 93 -4.99 5.73 -6.92
CA ARG A 93 -5.49 4.63 -6.05
C ARG A 93 -4.46 4.07 -5.09
N GLU A 94 -3.18 4.26 -5.39
CA GLU A 94 -2.02 3.92 -4.58
C GLU A 94 -1.75 4.94 -3.45
N LEU A 95 -2.28 6.16 -3.56
CA LEU A 95 -2.45 7.08 -2.43
C LEU A 95 -3.69 6.69 -1.59
N ARG A 96 -4.85 6.52 -2.23
CA ARG A 96 -6.14 6.17 -1.56
C ARG A 96 -6.24 4.75 -0.96
N GLY A 97 -5.16 3.96 -1.02
CA GLY A 97 -5.10 2.61 -0.45
C GLY A 97 -6.04 1.58 -1.10
N LEU A 98 -6.44 1.77 -2.36
CA LEU A 98 -7.43 0.94 -3.07
C LEU A 98 -6.79 -0.23 -3.87
N THR A 99 -5.47 -0.31 -3.90
CA THR A 99 -4.71 -1.43 -4.50
C THR A 99 -4.74 -2.68 -3.60
N SER A 100 -4.39 -3.86 -4.11
CA SER A 100 -4.55 -5.14 -3.38
C SER A 100 -3.81 -5.21 -2.02
N ALA A 101 -2.65 -4.55 -1.88
CA ALA A 101 -1.95 -4.44 -0.60
C ALA A 101 -2.43 -3.25 0.25
N GLY A 102 -2.95 -2.18 -0.35
CA GLY A 102 -3.71 -1.14 0.38
C GLY A 102 -4.96 -1.72 1.05
N LYS A 103 -5.69 -2.60 0.34
CA LYS A 103 -6.79 -3.41 0.92
C LYS A 103 -6.30 -4.38 2.00
N LYS A 104 -5.07 -4.92 1.92
CA LYS A 104 -4.45 -5.70 3.02
C LYS A 104 -4.24 -4.83 4.26
N TYR A 105 -3.56 -3.69 4.11
CA TYR A 105 -3.30 -2.76 5.21
C TYR A 105 -4.59 -2.26 5.88
N ARG A 106 -5.63 -1.96 5.09
CA ARG A 106 -6.94 -1.52 5.59
C ARG A 106 -7.77 -2.62 6.28
N GLY A 107 -7.27 -3.85 6.43
CA GLY A 107 -8.03 -4.98 7.00
C GLY A 107 -9.17 -5.49 6.11
N LEU A 108 -9.24 -5.10 4.83
CA LEU A 108 -10.38 -5.41 3.95
C LEU A 108 -10.31 -6.79 3.28
N ARG A 109 -9.29 -7.60 3.59
CA ARG A 109 -9.16 -8.97 3.06
C ARG A 109 -10.01 -9.98 3.81
N GLY A 110 -10.13 -9.89 5.13
CA GLY A 110 -11.06 -10.71 5.89
C GLY A 110 -12.52 -10.26 5.71
N LYS A 111 -13.47 -11.12 6.12
CA LYS A 111 -14.91 -10.84 6.29
C LYS A 111 -15.31 -11.23 7.73
N GLY A 112 -16.61 -11.26 8.04
CA GLY A 112 -17.12 -11.71 9.35
C GLY A 112 -16.80 -10.79 10.53
N HIS A 113 -17.13 -11.27 11.74
CA HIS A 113 -17.10 -10.51 12.99
C HIS A 113 -15.75 -9.82 13.27
N LEU A 114 -14.61 -10.50 13.09
CA LEU A 114 -13.27 -9.92 13.28
C LEU A 114 -12.98 -8.67 12.42
N ASN A 115 -13.72 -8.47 11.32
CA ASN A 115 -13.47 -7.41 10.34
C ASN A 115 -14.56 -6.33 10.31
N HIS A 116 -15.54 -6.36 11.23
CA HIS A 116 -16.68 -5.42 11.22
C HIS A 116 -16.25 -3.96 11.49
N LYS A 117 -15.37 -3.72 12.48
CA LYS A 117 -14.82 -2.38 12.79
C LYS A 117 -13.97 -1.78 11.65
N ALA A 118 -13.65 -2.55 10.60
CA ALA A 118 -12.91 -2.06 9.43
C ALA A 118 -13.81 -1.69 8.23
N ARG A 119 -15.13 -1.93 8.29
CA ARG A 119 -16.04 -1.80 7.14
C ARG A 119 -17.08 -0.66 7.29
N PRO A 120 -17.25 0.19 6.25
CA PRO A 120 -16.51 0.24 4.97
C PRO A 120 -15.10 0.86 5.11
N SER A 121 -14.86 1.60 6.19
CA SER A 121 -13.53 2.00 6.68
C SER A 121 -13.60 2.27 8.17
N ARG A 122 -12.48 2.16 8.91
CA ARG A 122 -12.43 2.47 10.35
C ARG A 122 -13.03 3.85 10.69
N ARG A 123 -12.75 4.91 9.90
CA ARG A 123 -13.32 6.26 10.11
C ARG A 123 -14.83 6.29 9.86
N ALA A 124 -15.35 5.55 8.89
CA ALA A 124 -16.79 5.48 8.62
C ALA A 124 -17.54 4.71 9.71
N THR A 125 -16.98 3.60 10.20
CA THR A 125 -17.54 2.87 11.35
C THR A 125 -17.48 3.72 12.62
N TRP A 126 -16.36 4.40 12.88
CA TRP A 126 -16.25 5.34 14.01
C TRP A 126 -17.28 6.46 13.91
N LYS A 127 -17.42 7.14 12.75
CA LYS A 127 -18.45 8.19 12.59
C LYS A 127 -19.85 7.63 12.87
N ARG A 128 -20.24 6.48 12.29
CA ARG A 128 -21.57 5.89 12.53
C ARG A 128 -21.83 5.63 14.02
N ASN A 129 -20.82 5.13 14.74
CA ASN A 129 -20.95 4.74 16.15
C ASN A 129 -20.80 5.91 17.14
N ASN A 130 -20.33 7.09 16.72
CA ASN A 130 -20.05 8.25 17.60
C ASN A 130 -20.79 9.53 17.13
N THR A 131 -21.62 9.47 16.08
CA THR A 131 -22.50 10.58 15.69
C THR A 131 -23.79 10.47 16.51
N LEU A 132 -24.12 11.52 17.26
CA LEU A 132 -25.40 11.63 17.97
C LEU A 132 -26.55 11.58 16.95
N SER A 133 -27.49 10.66 17.14
CA SER A 133 -28.66 10.48 16.27
C SER A 133 -29.91 11.06 16.93
N LEU A 134 -30.15 12.36 16.76
CA LEU A 134 -31.40 12.99 17.15
C LEU A 134 -32.50 12.63 16.15
N ARG A 135 -33.50 11.85 16.58
CA ARG A 135 -34.72 11.60 15.80
C ARG A 135 -35.68 12.79 15.95
N ARG A 136 -36.40 13.14 14.88
CA ARG A 136 -37.40 14.23 14.86
C ARG A 136 -38.56 13.99 15.84
N TYR A 137 -38.93 12.72 16.00
CA TYR A 137 -39.86 12.21 17.01
C TYR A 137 -39.16 11.06 17.74
N ARG A 138 -39.43 10.86 19.03
CA ARG A 138 -38.83 9.80 19.85
C ARG A 138 -39.82 8.65 20.03
#